data_AF-J1F814-F1
#
_entry.id   AF-J1F814-F1
#
_cell.length_a   1.000
_cell.length_b   1.000
_cell.length_c   1.000
_cell.angle_alpha   90.00
_cell.angle_beta   90.00
_cell.angle_gamma   90.00
#
_symmetry.space_group_name_H-M   'P 1'
#
loop_
_entity.id
_entity.type
_entity.pdbx_description
1 polymer ?
#
loop_
_entity_poly.entity_id
_entity_poly.type
_entity_poly.pdbx_seq_one_letter_code
_entity_poly.pdbx_strand_id
1 'polypeptide(L)'
;MLELGVADAQKSFLKILNQSTVIIDKKSHIKKAVVLPYDEYQKLLKKSMREIVFEEDDEINQFVGMISKDFKTDDIRYNRIIKDTE
;
A
#
# COMPACT_ATOMS: atom_id res chain seq x y z
N MET A 1 -19.92 -4.38 -7.59
CA MET A 1 -19.35 -4.92 -6.33
C MET A 1 -20.26 -6.03 -5.86
N LEU A 2 -19.75 -7.26 -5.74
CA LEU A 2 -20.53 -8.44 -5.36
C LEU A 2 -20.73 -8.48 -3.84
N GLU A 3 -21.90 -8.91 -3.36
CA GLU A 3 -22.13 -9.10 -1.91
C GLU A 3 -22.36 -10.59 -1.62
N LEU A 4 -21.58 -11.15 -0.70
CA LEU A 4 -21.65 -12.56 -0.32
C LEU A 4 -21.77 -12.73 1.18
N GLY A 5 -22.49 -13.76 1.61
CA GLY A 5 -22.39 -14.24 2.99
C GLY A 5 -21.05 -14.91 3.25
N VAL A 6 -20.62 -14.96 4.50
CA VAL A 6 -19.37 -15.63 4.92
C VAL A 6 -19.25 -17.05 4.33
N ALA A 7 -20.31 -17.86 4.42
CA ALA A 7 -20.30 -19.23 3.91
C ALA A 7 -20.18 -19.31 2.38
N ASP A 8 -20.78 -18.37 1.65
CA ASP A 8 -20.72 -18.35 0.18
C ASP A 8 -19.33 -17.87 -0.27
N ALA A 9 -18.79 -16.85 0.39
CA ALA A 9 -17.44 -16.33 0.16
C ALA A 9 -16.37 -17.41 0.38
N GLN A 10 -16.52 -18.26 1.41
CA GLN A 10 -15.64 -19.40 1.65
C GLN A 10 -15.67 -20.42 0.49
N LYS A 11 -16.87 -20.77 0.00
CA LYS A 11 -17.02 -21.73 -1.11
C LYS A 11 -16.45 -21.21 -2.43
N SER A 12 -16.53 -19.90 -2.66
CA SER A 12 -16.07 -19.27 -3.90
C SER A 12 -14.80 -18.44 -3.73
N PHE A 13 -13.98 -18.72 -2.72
CA PHE A 13 -12.84 -17.87 -2.33
C PHE A 13 -11.91 -17.51 -3.50
N LEU A 14 -11.49 -18.52 -4.28
CA LEU A 14 -10.60 -18.31 -5.43
C LEU A 14 -11.22 -17.41 -6.52
N LYS A 15 -12.55 -17.47 -6.69
CA LYS A 15 -13.26 -16.66 -7.69
C LYS A 15 -13.35 -15.19 -7.29
N ILE A 16 -13.43 -14.92 -5.99
CA ILE A 16 -13.62 -13.56 -5.45
C ILE A 16 -12.31 -12.79 -5.26
N LEU A 17 -11.14 -13.45 -5.32
CA LEU A 17 -9.83 -12.77 -5.19
C LEU A 17 -9.60 -11.71 -6.28
N ASN A 18 -10.13 -11.95 -7.48
CA ASN A 18 -9.98 -11.05 -8.63
C ASN A 18 -11.20 -10.14 -8.82
N GLN A 19 -12.12 -10.08 -7.86
CA GLN A 19 -13.38 -9.33 -7.99
C GLN A 19 -13.69 -8.56 -6.71
N SER A 20 -14.07 -7.29 -6.86
CA SER A 20 -14.44 -6.43 -5.73
C SER A 20 -15.72 -6.96 -5.06
N THR A 21 -15.55 -7.51 -3.85
CA THR A 21 -16.58 -8.29 -3.15
C THR A 21 -16.67 -7.86 -1.69
N VAL A 22 -17.88 -7.64 -1.19
CA VAL A 22 -18.17 -7.39 0.24
C VAL A 22 -18.69 -8.67 0.88
N ILE A 23 -18.07 -9.02 2.00
CA ILE A 23 -18.49 -10.16 2.82
C ILE A 23 -19.34 -9.63 3.96
N ILE A 24 -20.58 -10.09 4.02
CA ILE A 24 -21.55 -9.72 5.06
C ILE A 24 -21.85 -10.91 5.97
N ASP A 25 -22.10 -10.62 7.24
CA ASP A 25 -22.81 -11.55 8.11
C ASP A 25 -24.30 -11.47 7.80
N LYS A 26 -24.84 -12.51 7.16
CA LYS A 26 -26.26 -12.57 6.76
C LYS A 26 -27.22 -12.50 7.95
N LYS A 27 -26.79 -12.87 9.17
CA LYS A 27 -27.67 -12.86 10.35
C LYS A 27 -27.86 -11.47 10.92
N SER A 28 -26.78 -10.68 10.95
CA SER A 28 -26.76 -9.34 11.53
C SER A 28 -26.80 -8.23 10.48
N HIS A 29 -26.72 -8.57 9.19
CA HIS A 29 -26.52 -7.63 8.07
C HIS A 29 -25.31 -6.69 8.23
N ILE A 30 -24.33 -7.10 9.06
CA ILE A 30 -23.11 -6.32 9.29
C ILE A 30 -22.06 -6.68 8.24
N LYS A 31 -21.46 -5.67 7.62
CA LYS A 31 -20.30 -5.81 6.73
C LYS A 31 -19.09 -6.26 7.55
N LYS A 32 -18.52 -7.42 7.21
CA LYS A 32 -17.39 -8.02 7.93
C LYS A 32 -16.05 -7.76 7.25
N ALA A 33 -16.02 -7.85 5.92
CA ALA A 33 -14.79 -7.67 5.16
C ALA A 33 -15.08 -7.20 3.73
N VAL A 34 -14.05 -6.68 3.07
CA VAL A 34 -14.06 -6.34 1.64
C VAL A 34 -12.83 -6.96 1.01
N VAL A 35 -13.03 -7.65 -0.10
CA VAL A 35 -11.96 -8.13 -0.99
C VAL A 35 -11.90 -7.18 -2.17
N LEU A 36 -10.72 -6.68 -2.46
CA LEU A 36 -10.45 -5.81 -3.61
C LEU A 36 -9.30 -6.38 -4.43
N PRO A 37 -9.37 -6.32 -5.77
CA PRO A 37 -8.22 -6.51 -6.63
C PRO A 37 -7.09 -5.56 -6.23
N TYR A 38 -5.86 -6.05 -6.32
CA TYR A 38 -4.69 -5.31 -5.84
C TYR A 38 -4.50 -3.97 -6.56
N ASP A 39 -4.78 -3.94 -7.86
CA ASP A 39 -4.74 -2.74 -8.70
C ASP A 39 -5.80 -1.70 -8.31
N GLU A 40 -7.01 -2.11 -7.95
CA GLU A 40 -8.03 -1.21 -7.38
C GLU A 40 -7.60 -0.67 -6.02
N TYR A 41 -7.07 -1.54 -5.15
CA TYR A 41 -6.55 -1.15 -3.84
C TYR A 41 -5.39 -0.16 -3.96
N GLN A 42 -4.45 -0.37 -4.88
CA GLN A 42 -3.34 0.55 -5.15
C GLN A 42 -3.83 1.93 -5.61
N LYS A 43 -4.87 2.00 -6.45
CA LYS A 43 -5.46 3.28 -6.87
C LYS A 43 -6.06 4.03 -5.68
N LEU A 44 -6.74 3.32 -4.77
CA LEU A 44 -7.29 3.90 -3.55
C LEU A 44 -6.19 4.41 -2.62
N LEU A 45 -5.13 3.62 -2.40
CA LEU A 45 -3.97 4.05 -1.61
C LEU A 45 -3.31 5.30 -2.20
N LYS A 46 -3.10 5.36 -3.52
CA LYS A 46 -2.52 6.55 -4.17
C LYS A 46 -3.42 7.78 -4.07
N LYS A 47 -4.73 7.60 -3.96
CA LYS A 47 -5.69 8.70 -3.76
C LYS A 47 -5.69 9.15 -2.30
N SER A 48 -5.74 8.21 -1.34
CA SER A 48 -5.71 8.53 0.08
C SER A 48 -4.37 9.14 0.51
N MET A 49 -3.25 8.67 -0.06
CA MET A 49 -1.94 9.26 0.18
C MET A 49 -1.83 10.65 -0.44
N ARG A 50 -2.43 10.90 -1.61
CA ARG A 50 -2.52 12.27 -2.16
C ARG A 50 -3.32 13.19 -1.26
N GLU A 51 -4.45 12.74 -0.71
CA GLU A 51 -5.24 13.54 0.24
C GLU A 51 -4.50 13.78 1.58
N ILE A 52 -3.53 12.95 1.95
CA ILE A 52 -2.64 13.15 3.12
C ILE A 52 -1.42 14.02 2.78
N VAL A 53 -1.05 14.15 1.50
CA VAL A 53 0.20 14.79 1.02
C VAL A 53 -0.04 16.19 0.40
N PHE A 54 -1.21 16.79 0.60
CA PHE A 54 -1.46 18.19 0.24
C PHE A 54 -1.65 19.11 1.46
N GLU A 55 -0.88 18.87 2.52
CA GLU A 55 -0.36 19.95 3.35
C GLU A 55 1.07 20.22 2.87
N GLU A 56 1.33 21.47 2.49
CA GLU A 56 2.34 21.93 1.53
C GLU A 56 3.80 21.95 2.03
N ASP A 57 4.24 20.98 2.84
CA ASP A 57 5.63 20.94 3.32
C ASP A 57 6.31 19.59 3.05
N ASP A 58 7.01 19.56 1.92
CA ASP A 58 7.78 18.52 1.25
C ASP A 58 8.98 17.95 2.07
N GLU A 59 8.77 17.44 3.29
CA GLU A 59 9.85 16.77 4.05
C GLU A 59 9.92 15.25 3.81
N ILE A 60 8.82 14.59 3.43
CA ILE A 60 8.81 13.12 3.23
C ILE A 60 9.36 12.72 1.84
N ASN A 61 9.40 13.65 0.88
CA ASN A 61 10.12 13.48 -0.39
C ASN A 61 11.66 13.52 -0.24
N GLN A 62 12.18 13.68 0.99
CA GLN A 62 13.63 13.67 1.24
C GLN A 62 14.23 12.29 1.53
N PHE A 63 13.44 11.20 1.57
CA PHE A 63 14.04 9.86 1.63
C PHE A 63 14.51 9.42 0.24
N VAL A 64 15.59 10.04 -0.22
CA VAL A 64 16.32 9.61 -1.40
C VAL A 64 17.20 8.44 -0.97
N GLY A 65 16.71 7.21 -1.18
CA GLY A 65 17.52 5.99 -1.07
C GLY A 65 18.71 5.92 -2.05
N MET A 66 18.98 6.98 -2.80
CA MET A 66 20.26 7.20 -3.47
C MET A 66 21.17 7.99 -2.55
N ILE A 67 22.30 7.37 -2.21
CA ILE A 67 23.49 8.05 -1.70
C ILE A 67 23.79 9.23 -2.63
N SER A 68 23.46 10.45 -2.17
CA SER A 68 23.80 11.67 -2.90
C SER A 68 25.31 11.85 -2.92
N LYS A 69 25.91 11.99 -4.11
CA LYS A 69 27.36 12.24 -4.27
C LYS A 69 27.81 13.56 -3.65
N ASP A 70 26.86 14.47 -3.41
CA ASP A 70 27.13 15.79 -2.85
C ASP A 70 27.05 15.81 -1.32
N PHE A 71 26.60 14.71 -0.70
CA PHE A 71 26.53 14.58 0.75
C PHE A 71 27.92 14.31 1.35
N LYS A 72 28.37 15.22 2.24
CA LYS A 72 29.62 15.08 2.98
C LYS A 72 29.33 14.68 4.42
N THR A 73 29.96 13.60 4.87
CA THR A 73 29.87 13.14 6.25
C THR A 73 31.21 12.57 6.72
N ASP A 74 31.47 12.69 8.02
CA ASP A 74 32.64 12.11 8.68
C ASP A 74 32.43 10.62 9.02
N ASP A 75 31.27 10.04 8.67
CA ASP A 75 30.97 8.63 8.90
C ASP A 75 31.80 7.71 7.99
N ILE A 76 32.72 6.97 8.62
CA ILE A 76 33.64 6.04 7.96
C ILE A 76 32.89 4.92 7.21
N ARG A 77 31.74 4.45 7.72
CA ARG A 77 30.97 3.36 7.09
C ARG A 77 30.31 3.84 5.81
N TYR A 78 29.71 5.02 5.84
CA TYR A 78 29.10 5.63 4.66
C TYR A 78 30.13 5.86 3.55
N ASN A 79 31.28 6.44 3.91
CA ASN A 79 32.38 6.71 2.97
C ASN A 79 32.97 5.43 2.34
N ARG A 80 32.87 4.28 3.03
CA ARG A 80 33.29 2.98 2.47
C ARG A 80 32.31 2.49 1.40
N ILE A 81 31.01 2.57 1.67
CA ILE A 81 29.96 2.11 0.75
C ILE A 81 29.99 2.90 -0.57
N ILE A 82 30.21 4.22 -0.50
CA ILE A 82 30.36 5.07 -1.70
C ILE A 82 31.53 4.60 -2.58
N LYS A 83 32.69 4.32 -1.97
CA LYS A 83 33.91 3.94 -2.71
C LYS A 83 33.79 2.59 -3.41
N ASP A 84 33.03 1.64 -2.85
CA ASP A 84 32.83 0.31 -3.46
C ASP A 84 31.87 0.33 -4.66
N THR A 85 31.30 1.50 -5.01
CA THR A 85 30.34 1.67 -6.12
C THR A 85 30.97 2.29 -7.39
N GLU A 86 32.29 2.48 -7.42
CA GLU A 86 33.09 2.86 -8.63
C GLU A 86 33.63 1.62 -9.37
#